data_AF-A0A838SYP5-F1
#
_entry.id   AF-A0A838SYP5-F1
#
_cell.length_a   1.000
_cell.length_b   1.000
_cell.length_c   1.000
_cell.angle_alpha   90.00
_cell.angle_beta   90.00
_cell.angle_gamma   90.00
#
_symmetry.space_group_name_H-M   'P 1'
#
loop_
_entity.id
_entity.type
_entity.pdbx_description
1 polymer ?
#
loop_
_entity_poly.entity_id
_entity_poly.type
_entity_poly.pdbx_seq_one_letter_code
_entity_poly.pdbx_strand_id
1 'polypeptide(L)'
;MAQRQTLPVLPLRGTVIFPGLTQPIAAGRPSTLRAIEAAVKGERLVFAVAQRDNSEEPTPDILYSMGVIARIGQIQRGLGGVQLLLQGEQRATALQYSTSDGYLSAVIMPAEEMVPVSDTDPAFTALQKETRERAAELGERRGLPEEVVHQVLDSVTEPGKFADLVAGYIDLPVPEKQGLLETLSVEERLRKVLVHVQRQVGLLEAQEDIKSQVQEELGERQREMYLREQMKAIQKELGDDDASKEIVELRDKLSKLTLPKEARAEVERELGRLERAGRESMEAQVIRTYLEWIAELPWNNRSDDQLDLSHAANVLDEDHYGLTDV
;
A
#
# COMPACT_ATOMS: atom_id res chain seq x y z
N MET A 1 -16.41 20.33 -44.90
CA MET A 1 -15.59 19.21 -45.38
C MET A 1 -14.30 19.24 -44.61
N ALA A 2 -13.96 18.16 -43.90
CA ALA A 2 -12.71 18.07 -43.14
C ALA A 2 -11.51 18.29 -44.08
N GLN A 3 -10.72 19.33 -43.82
CA GLN A 3 -9.57 19.67 -44.65
C GLN A 3 -8.35 18.88 -44.17
N ARG A 4 -7.65 18.24 -45.10
CA ARG A 4 -6.36 17.60 -44.81
C ARG A 4 -5.33 18.69 -44.54
N GLN A 5 -4.55 18.50 -43.49
CA GLN A 5 -3.44 19.39 -43.15
C GLN A 5 -2.24 18.59 -42.68
N THR A 6 -1.04 19.14 -42.86
CA THR A 6 0.21 18.54 -42.41
C THR A 6 0.70 19.30 -41.19
N LEU A 7 0.83 18.62 -40.06
CA LEU A 7 1.33 19.21 -38.81
C LEU A 7 2.60 18.49 -38.33
N PRO A 8 3.52 19.21 -37.65
CA PRO A 8 4.57 18.58 -36.87
C PRO A 8 3.95 17.67 -35.80
N VAL A 9 4.52 16.50 -35.60
CA VAL A 9 4.06 15.52 -34.62
C VAL A 9 4.78 15.75 -33.30
N LEU A 10 4.02 15.74 -32.22
CA LEU A 10 4.52 15.74 -30.86
C LEU A 10 4.21 14.39 -30.19
N PRO A 11 5.16 13.45 -30.17
CA PRO A 11 4.98 12.16 -29.50
C PRO A 11 4.89 12.34 -27.99
N LEU A 12 3.78 11.93 -27.40
CA LEU A 12 3.54 11.96 -25.97
C LEU A 12 3.92 10.61 -25.36
N ARG A 13 4.75 10.63 -24.32
CA ARG A 13 5.16 9.42 -23.59
C ARG A 13 4.33 9.29 -22.32
N GLY A 14 3.72 8.14 -22.11
CA GLY A 14 2.98 7.82 -20.87
C GLY A 14 1.70 8.63 -20.65
N THR A 15 1.23 9.41 -21.64
CA THR A 15 0.02 10.20 -21.51
C THR A 15 -0.72 10.37 -22.84
N VAL A 16 -2.01 10.69 -22.74
CA VAL A 16 -2.91 11.05 -23.85
C VAL A 16 -3.54 12.39 -23.48
N ILE A 17 -3.52 13.34 -24.41
CA ILE A 17 -4.22 14.62 -24.26
C ILE A 17 -5.61 14.51 -24.87
N PHE A 18 -6.59 15.22 -24.30
CA PHE A 18 -7.96 15.29 -24.81
C PHE A 18 -8.29 16.72 -25.28
N PRO A 19 -9.25 16.89 -26.21
CA PRO A 19 -9.76 18.21 -26.60
C PRO A 19 -10.24 19.03 -25.39
N GLY A 20 -10.02 20.35 -25.42
CA GLY A 20 -10.41 21.29 -24.37
C GLY A 20 -9.48 21.32 -23.15
N LEU A 21 -8.58 20.34 -23.00
CA LEU A 21 -7.65 20.30 -21.87
C LEU A 21 -6.32 20.97 -22.17
N THR A 22 -5.76 21.60 -21.15
CA THR A 22 -4.38 22.14 -21.18
C THR A 22 -3.52 21.34 -20.21
N GLN A 23 -2.41 20.78 -20.71
CA GLN A 23 -1.48 19.98 -19.91
C GLN A 23 -0.03 20.46 -20.10
N PRO A 24 0.77 20.51 -19.03
CA PRO A 24 2.21 20.74 -19.14
C PRO A 24 2.91 19.51 -19.71
N ILE A 25 3.67 19.68 -20.79
CA ILE A 25 4.44 18.65 -21.46
C ILE A 25 5.93 18.99 -21.39
N ALA A 26 6.74 18.03 -20.94
CA ALA A 26 8.19 18.14 -20.99
C ALA A 26 8.72 17.52 -22.29
N ALA A 27 9.59 18.26 -22.98
CA ALA A 27 10.22 17.86 -24.24
C ALA A 27 11.74 18.09 -24.16
N GLY A 28 12.52 17.01 -24.26
CA GLY A 28 13.99 17.08 -24.27
C GLY A 28 14.64 16.48 -25.51
N ARG A 29 13.89 15.71 -26.32
CA ARG A 29 14.45 14.99 -27.49
C ARG A 29 14.75 15.99 -28.62
N PRO A 30 15.91 15.91 -29.29
CA PRO A 30 16.26 16.81 -30.39
C PRO A 30 15.21 16.88 -31.51
N SER A 31 14.63 15.74 -31.88
CA SER A 31 13.57 15.67 -32.91
C SER A 31 12.28 16.35 -32.46
N THR A 32 11.88 16.18 -31.20
CA THR A 32 10.72 16.85 -30.61
C THR A 32 10.93 18.37 -30.49
N LEU A 33 12.14 18.80 -30.11
CA LEU A 33 12.49 20.23 -30.06
C LEU A 33 12.41 20.87 -31.46
N ARG A 34 12.88 20.18 -32.51
CA ARG A 34 12.73 20.64 -33.89
C ARG A 34 11.26 20.72 -34.33
N ALA A 35 10.43 19.74 -33.95
CA ALA A 35 8.98 19.80 -34.22
C ALA A 35 8.32 21.02 -33.56
N ILE A 36 8.68 21.32 -32.31
CA ILE A 36 8.19 22.49 -31.57
C ILE A 36 8.64 23.78 -32.27
N GLU A 37 9.91 23.88 -32.66
CA GLU A 37 10.43 25.07 -33.37
C GLU A 37 9.75 25.27 -34.73
N ALA A 38 9.49 24.20 -35.48
CA ALA A 38 8.75 24.24 -36.73
C ALA A 38 7.30 24.73 -36.51
N ALA A 39 6.61 24.18 -35.50
CA ALA A 39 5.25 24.58 -35.16
C ALA A 39 5.17 26.05 -34.71
N VAL A 40 6.14 26.52 -33.92
CA VAL A 40 6.19 27.91 -33.42
C VAL A 40 6.38 28.93 -34.53
N LYS A 41 7.07 28.56 -35.63
CA LYS A 41 7.22 29.40 -36.82
C LYS A 41 5.94 29.50 -37.66
N GLY A 42 5.05 28.52 -37.54
CA GLY A 42 3.74 28.51 -38.18
C GLY A 42 2.63 28.97 -37.24
N GLU A 43 1.52 28.22 -37.21
CA GLU A 43 0.32 28.54 -36.42
C GLU A 43 0.39 28.07 -34.95
N ARG A 44 1.55 27.59 -34.48
CA ARG A 44 1.74 26.94 -33.18
C ARG A 44 0.90 25.68 -32.98
N LEU A 45 0.48 25.05 -34.07
CA LEU A 45 -0.26 23.79 -34.05
C LEU A 45 0.67 22.60 -34.20
N VAL A 46 0.40 21.55 -33.43
CA VAL A 46 1.04 20.25 -33.51
C VAL A 46 0.00 19.14 -33.50
N PHE A 47 0.34 17.99 -34.05
CA PHE A 47 -0.40 16.77 -33.84
C PHE A 47 0.17 16.01 -32.65
N ALA A 48 -0.50 16.09 -31.52
CA ALA A 48 -0.11 15.42 -30.29
C ALA A 48 -0.67 13.99 -30.28
N VAL A 49 0.21 13.01 -30.13
CA VAL A 49 -0.16 11.60 -30.27
C VAL A 49 0.60 10.73 -29.28
N ALA A 50 -0.09 9.80 -28.63
CA ALA A 50 0.52 8.91 -27.67
C ALA A 50 1.41 7.85 -28.35
N GLN A 51 2.42 7.40 -27.62
CA GLN A 51 3.24 6.24 -27.97
C GLN A 51 2.59 4.97 -27.38
N ARG A 52 2.61 3.88 -28.15
CA ARG A 52 2.15 2.54 -27.76
C ARG A 52 3.09 1.90 -26.73
N ASP A 53 4.37 2.26 -26.79
CA ASP A 53 5.39 1.81 -25.86
C ASP A 53 6.23 2.99 -25.33
N ASN A 54 7.23 2.67 -24.50
CA ASN A 54 8.10 3.63 -23.84
C ASN A 54 9.44 3.85 -24.56
N SER A 55 9.52 3.55 -25.87
CA SER A 55 10.74 3.72 -26.66
C SER A 55 11.30 5.14 -26.58
N GLU A 56 12.63 5.23 -26.60
CA GLU A 56 13.35 6.50 -26.58
C GLU A 56 13.23 7.27 -27.90
N GLU A 57 13.19 6.55 -29.02
CA GLU A 57 13.02 7.13 -30.35
C GLU A 57 11.63 6.79 -30.89
N PRO A 58 10.75 7.79 -31.07
CA PRO A 58 9.43 7.54 -31.58
C PRO A 58 9.51 7.31 -33.08
N THR A 59 9.22 6.09 -33.50
CA THR A 59 9.04 5.72 -34.90
C THR A 59 7.54 5.71 -35.26
N PRO A 60 7.16 5.89 -36.53
CA PRO A 60 5.75 5.90 -36.94
C PRO A 60 4.93 4.68 -36.50
N ASP A 61 5.54 3.50 -36.43
CA ASP A 61 4.91 2.22 -36.09
C ASP A 61 4.52 2.12 -34.61
N ILE A 62 5.20 2.84 -33.72
CA ILE A 62 4.87 2.84 -32.29
C ILE A 62 3.88 3.94 -31.91
N LEU A 63 3.41 4.75 -32.86
CA LEU A 63 2.41 5.80 -32.59
C LEU A 63 0.99 5.26 -32.77
N TYR A 64 0.07 5.81 -31.99
CA TYR A 64 -1.35 5.61 -32.25
C TYR A 64 -1.79 6.39 -33.49
N SER A 65 -2.81 5.91 -34.20
CA SER A 65 -3.31 6.60 -35.39
C SER A 65 -4.19 7.81 -35.06
N MET A 66 -4.93 7.76 -33.94
CA MET A 66 -5.71 8.91 -33.48
C MET A 66 -4.95 9.69 -32.43
N GLY A 67 -4.98 11.01 -32.56
CA GLY A 67 -4.40 11.96 -31.63
C GLY A 67 -5.23 13.23 -31.59
N VAL A 68 -4.63 14.30 -31.09
CA VAL A 68 -5.28 15.59 -30.93
C VAL A 68 -4.45 16.67 -31.61
N ILE A 69 -5.10 17.48 -32.45
CA ILE A 69 -4.57 18.76 -32.88
C ILE A 69 -4.50 19.63 -31.64
N ALA A 70 -3.30 20.07 -31.29
CA ALA A 70 -3.07 20.85 -30.09
C ALA A 70 -2.25 22.09 -30.39
N ARG A 71 -2.51 23.14 -29.62
CA ARG A 71 -1.81 24.42 -29.71
C ARG A 71 -0.74 24.52 -28.63
N ILE A 72 0.46 24.92 -29.04
CA ILE A 72 1.55 25.22 -28.14
C ILE A 72 1.31 26.60 -27.52
N GLY A 73 1.11 26.61 -26.20
CA GLY A 73 1.00 27.80 -25.38
C GLY A 73 2.35 28.32 -24.93
N GLN A 74 2.48 28.59 -23.62
CA GLN A 74 3.70 29.10 -23.02
C GLN A 74 4.82 28.05 -23.07
N ILE A 75 6.03 28.49 -23.43
CA ILE A 75 7.23 27.66 -23.51
C ILE A 75 8.24 28.19 -22.49
N GLN A 76 8.79 27.29 -21.67
CA GLN A 76 9.83 27.57 -20.68
C GLN A 76 11.04 26.67 -20.96
N ARG A 77 12.22 27.27 -21.06
CA ARG A 77 13.48 26.54 -21.28
C ARG A 77 14.17 26.32 -19.94
N GLY A 78 14.55 25.08 -19.64
CA GLY A 78 15.28 24.71 -18.44
C GLY A 78 16.51 23.86 -18.76
N LEU A 79 17.27 23.47 -17.72
CA LEU A 79 18.51 22.70 -17.85
C LEU A 79 18.30 21.31 -18.46
N GLY A 80 17.09 20.75 -18.38
CA GLY A 80 16.72 19.42 -18.90
C GLY A 80 15.90 19.42 -20.18
N GLY A 81 15.77 20.57 -20.87
CA GLY A 81 14.97 20.70 -22.10
C GLY A 81 13.93 21.81 -22.01
N VAL A 82 12.79 21.59 -22.64
CA VAL A 82 11.69 22.55 -22.75
C VAL A 82 10.47 22.01 -22.00
N GLN A 83 9.83 22.84 -21.19
CA GLN A 83 8.47 22.62 -20.73
C GLN A 83 7.52 23.53 -21.48
N LEU A 84 6.41 22.99 -21.95
CA LEU A 84 5.40 23.74 -22.69
C LEU A 84 4.00 23.41 -22.20
N LEU A 85 3.11 24.39 -22.23
CA LEU A 85 1.67 24.14 -22.07
C LEU A 85 1.09 23.75 -23.42
N LEU A 86 0.45 22.59 -23.47
CA LEU A 86 -0.18 22.08 -24.67
C LEU A 86 -1.70 22.08 -24.48
N GLN A 87 -2.42 22.79 -25.34
CA GLN A 87 -3.89 22.87 -25.29
C GLN A 87 -4.48 22.03 -26.41
N GLY A 88 -5.24 20.99 -26.08
CA GLY A 88 -5.95 20.17 -27.05
C GLY A 88 -7.12 20.92 -27.68
N GLU A 89 -7.23 20.93 -29.00
CA GLU A 89 -8.32 21.60 -29.73
C GLU A 89 -9.33 20.59 -30.29
N GLN A 90 -8.86 19.63 -31.07
CA GLN A 90 -9.75 18.70 -31.77
C GLN A 90 -9.08 17.35 -32.02
N ARG A 91 -9.86 16.26 -31.98
CA ARG A 91 -9.40 14.92 -32.43
C ARG A 91 -9.02 14.94 -33.90
N ALA A 92 -7.97 14.21 -34.25
CA ALA A 92 -7.62 13.97 -35.63
C ALA A 92 -7.01 12.57 -35.81
N THR A 93 -7.18 12.01 -37.00
CA THR A 93 -6.55 10.75 -37.40
C THR A 93 -5.38 11.04 -38.32
N ALA A 94 -4.21 10.47 -38.03
CA ALA A 94 -3.09 10.46 -38.94
C ALA A 94 -3.36 9.49 -40.09
N LEU A 95 -3.30 10.02 -41.31
CA LEU A 95 -3.38 9.24 -42.54
C LEU A 95 -2.00 8.70 -42.94
N GLN A 96 -0.97 9.49 -42.68
CA GLN A 96 0.41 9.14 -43.01
C GLN A 96 1.37 9.87 -42.08
N TYR A 97 2.38 9.16 -41.58
CA TYR A 97 3.53 9.74 -40.91
C TYR A 97 4.71 9.83 -41.87
N SER A 98 5.49 10.88 -41.74
CA SER A 98 6.73 11.09 -42.47
C SER A 98 7.78 11.73 -41.57
N THR A 99 9.05 11.47 -41.84
CA THR A 99 10.15 12.17 -41.20
C THR A 99 10.77 13.12 -42.21
N SER A 100 10.76 14.42 -41.90
CA SER A 100 11.36 15.47 -42.73
C SER A 100 12.05 16.49 -41.83
N ASP A 101 13.17 17.07 -42.29
CA ASP A 101 13.91 18.11 -41.56
C ASP A 101 14.34 17.72 -40.12
N GLY A 102 14.44 16.42 -39.85
CA GLY A 102 14.84 15.86 -38.55
C GLY A 102 13.75 15.88 -37.48
N TYR A 103 12.48 15.99 -37.85
CA TYR A 103 11.34 15.77 -36.96
C TYR A 103 10.23 14.98 -37.67
N LEU A 104 9.28 14.44 -36.90
CA LEU A 104 8.11 13.74 -37.43
C LEU A 104 7.04 14.74 -37.86
N SER A 105 6.43 14.50 -39.01
CA SER A 105 5.26 15.20 -39.52
C SER A 105 4.17 14.17 -39.86
N ALA A 106 2.91 14.60 -39.78
CA ALA A 106 1.79 13.74 -40.15
C ALA A 106 0.80 14.49 -41.02
N VAL A 107 0.32 13.84 -42.07
CA VAL A 107 -0.88 14.25 -42.79
C VAL A 107 -2.06 13.78 -41.96
N ILE A 108 -2.84 14.72 -41.45
CA ILE A 108 -3.94 14.45 -40.53
C ILE A 108 -5.28 14.86 -41.12
N MET A 109 -6.33 14.21 -40.64
CA MET A 109 -7.72 14.53 -40.93
C MET A 109 -8.47 14.72 -39.62
N PRO A 110 -9.05 15.91 -39.37
CA PRO A 110 -9.89 16.12 -38.20
C PRO A 110 -11.01 15.07 -38.13
N ALA A 111 -11.22 14.50 -36.95
CA ALA A 111 -12.29 13.55 -36.71
C ALA A 111 -13.53 14.30 -36.21
N GLU A 112 -14.66 14.05 -36.85
CA GLU A 112 -15.95 14.59 -36.42
C GLU A 112 -16.56 13.67 -35.34
N GLU A 113 -17.16 14.29 -34.32
CA GLU A 113 -17.83 13.54 -33.26
C GLU A 113 -19.20 13.05 -33.73
N MET A 114 -19.58 11.86 -33.29
CA MET A 114 -20.92 11.35 -33.52
C MET A 114 -21.81 11.83 -32.38
N VAL A 115 -22.61 12.84 -32.70
CA VAL A 115 -23.62 13.43 -31.79
C VAL A 115 -24.68 12.36 -31.46
N PRO A 116 -25.25 12.37 -30.24
CA PRO A 116 -26.35 11.49 -29.87
C PRO A 116 -27.54 11.61 -30.83
N VAL A 117 -28.31 10.52 -30.98
CA VAL A 117 -29.51 10.49 -31.84
C VAL A 117 -30.57 11.49 -31.36
N SER A 118 -30.67 11.68 -30.04
CA SER A 118 -31.52 12.68 -29.41
C SER A 118 -30.91 13.13 -28.10
N ASP A 119 -30.67 14.44 -27.97
CA ASP A 119 -30.18 15.04 -26.72
C ASP A 119 -31.23 15.02 -25.59
N THR A 120 -32.50 14.77 -25.94
CA THR A 120 -33.63 14.70 -24.98
C THR A 120 -34.06 13.27 -24.66
N ASP A 121 -33.34 12.27 -25.15
CA ASP A 121 -33.60 10.88 -24.77
C ASP A 121 -33.44 10.72 -23.24
N PRO A 122 -34.46 10.19 -22.53
CA PRO A 122 -34.39 10.01 -21.09
C PRO A 122 -33.20 9.16 -20.64
N ALA A 123 -32.82 8.12 -21.39
CA ALA A 123 -31.69 7.27 -21.04
C ALA A 123 -30.37 8.02 -21.18
N PHE A 124 -30.20 8.79 -22.26
CA PHE A 124 -29.02 9.64 -22.44
C PHE A 124 -28.90 10.73 -21.37
N THR A 125 -30.03 11.33 -20.96
CA THR A 125 -30.06 12.35 -19.90
C THR A 125 -29.69 11.75 -18.55
N ALA A 126 -30.22 10.56 -18.23
CA ALA A 126 -29.87 9.82 -17.02
C ALA A 126 -28.38 9.46 -17.00
N LEU A 127 -27.82 9.01 -18.14
CA LEU A 127 -26.40 8.72 -18.28
C LEU A 127 -25.53 9.95 -17.99
N GLN A 128 -25.87 11.12 -18.55
CA GLN A 128 -25.13 12.35 -18.29
C GLN A 128 -25.15 12.72 -16.81
N LYS A 129 -26.32 12.64 -16.18
CA LYS A 129 -26.49 12.94 -14.76
C LYS A 129 -25.66 12.01 -13.88
N GLU A 130 -25.79 10.69 -14.08
CA GLU A 130 -25.01 9.69 -13.33
C GLU A 130 -23.51 9.89 -13.52
N THR A 131 -23.06 10.17 -14.76
CA THR A 131 -21.63 10.40 -15.04
C THR A 131 -21.11 11.65 -14.31
N ARG A 132 -21.92 12.71 -14.21
CA ARG A 132 -21.56 13.92 -13.44
C ARG A 132 -21.47 13.64 -11.96
N GLU A 133 -22.46 12.97 -11.39
CA GLU A 133 -22.49 12.63 -9.96
C GLU A 133 -21.28 11.77 -9.57
N ARG A 134 -20.98 10.72 -10.36
CA ARG A 134 -19.81 9.87 -10.10
C ARG A 134 -18.47 10.57 -10.33
N ALA A 135 -18.40 11.47 -11.31
CA ALA A 135 -17.18 12.27 -11.52
C ALA A 135 -16.93 13.25 -10.36
N ALA A 136 -17.99 13.82 -9.79
CA ALA A 136 -17.90 14.67 -8.60
C ALA A 136 -17.40 13.87 -7.39
N GLU A 137 -18.05 12.73 -7.13
CA GLU A 137 -17.65 11.80 -6.06
C GLU A 137 -16.16 11.39 -6.19
N LEU A 138 -15.71 11.06 -7.40
CA LEU A 138 -14.31 10.74 -7.65
C LEU A 138 -13.36 11.90 -7.33
N GLY A 139 -13.75 13.14 -7.66
CA GLY A 139 -12.98 14.34 -7.37
C GLY A 139 -12.84 14.57 -5.86
N GLU A 140 -13.94 14.49 -5.14
CA GLU A 140 -14.00 14.66 -3.68
C GLU A 140 -13.18 13.60 -2.95
N ARG A 141 -13.33 12.32 -3.33
CA ARG A 141 -12.56 11.21 -2.73
C ARG A 141 -11.06 11.31 -2.98
N ARG A 142 -10.65 12.02 -4.03
CA ARG A 142 -9.24 12.35 -4.28
C ARG A 142 -8.73 13.53 -3.43
N GLY A 143 -9.56 14.07 -2.55
CA GLY A 143 -9.22 15.14 -1.61
C GLY A 143 -9.37 16.54 -2.18
N LEU A 144 -10.07 16.71 -3.31
CA LEU A 144 -10.39 18.04 -3.83
C LEU A 144 -11.58 18.63 -3.05
N PRO A 145 -11.58 19.93 -2.72
CA PRO A 145 -12.75 20.57 -2.13
C PRO A 145 -13.96 20.47 -3.06
N GLU A 146 -15.13 20.13 -2.50
CA GLU A 146 -16.41 19.99 -3.20
C GLU A 146 -16.67 21.19 -4.14
N GLU A 147 -16.48 22.41 -3.64
CA GLU A 147 -16.67 23.67 -4.39
C GLU A 147 -15.79 23.74 -5.65
N VAL A 148 -14.54 23.27 -5.56
CA VAL A 148 -13.59 23.26 -6.69
C VAL A 148 -14.00 22.20 -7.71
N VAL A 149 -14.43 21.03 -7.25
CA VAL A 149 -14.89 19.94 -8.11
C VAL A 149 -16.12 20.39 -8.92
N HIS A 150 -17.14 20.91 -8.24
CA HIS A 150 -18.34 21.42 -8.90
C HIS A 150 -18.02 22.56 -9.86
N GLN A 151 -17.18 23.52 -9.48
CA GLN A 151 -16.77 24.61 -10.37
C GLN A 151 -16.14 24.11 -11.67
N VAL A 152 -15.30 23.08 -11.61
CA VAL A 152 -14.66 22.50 -12.80
C VAL A 152 -15.67 21.71 -13.65
N LEU A 153 -16.50 20.87 -13.02
CA LEU A 153 -17.46 20.03 -13.75
C LEU A 153 -18.61 20.84 -14.38
N ASP A 154 -19.05 21.91 -13.72
CA ASP A 154 -20.13 22.78 -14.20
C ASP A 154 -19.66 23.77 -15.27
N SER A 155 -18.34 23.99 -15.38
CA SER A 155 -17.76 24.82 -16.45
C SER A 155 -17.98 24.25 -17.85
N VAL A 156 -18.29 22.95 -17.96
CA VAL A 156 -18.50 22.25 -19.23
C VAL A 156 -19.90 21.66 -19.27
N THR A 157 -20.74 22.20 -20.14
CA THR A 157 -22.14 21.74 -20.34
C THR A 157 -22.25 20.68 -21.43
N GLU A 158 -21.45 20.79 -22.50
CA GLU A 158 -21.48 19.89 -23.64
C GLU A 158 -21.05 18.46 -23.24
N PRO A 159 -21.86 17.42 -23.54
CA PRO A 159 -21.60 16.06 -23.04
C PRO A 159 -20.28 15.46 -23.57
N GLY A 160 -19.95 15.74 -24.84
CA GLY A 160 -18.72 15.26 -25.47
C GLY A 160 -17.46 15.85 -24.84
N LYS A 161 -17.47 17.16 -24.55
CA LYS A 161 -16.39 17.86 -23.85
C LYS A 161 -16.32 17.45 -22.37
N PHE A 162 -17.45 17.19 -21.74
CA PHE A 162 -17.51 16.70 -20.36
C PHE A 162 -16.85 15.33 -20.24
N ALA A 163 -17.14 14.41 -21.16
CA ALA A 163 -16.49 13.11 -21.20
C ALA A 163 -14.96 13.23 -21.34
N ASP A 164 -14.49 14.17 -22.16
CA ASP A 164 -13.07 14.45 -22.38
C ASP A 164 -12.39 15.08 -21.17
N LEU A 165 -13.07 16.02 -20.52
CA LEU A 165 -12.64 16.64 -19.27
C LEU A 165 -12.39 15.57 -18.22
N VAL A 166 -13.39 14.71 -17.99
CA VAL A 166 -13.30 13.65 -16.99
C VAL A 166 -12.21 12.64 -17.39
N ALA A 167 -12.18 12.17 -18.64
CA ALA A 167 -11.15 11.24 -19.13
C ALA A 167 -9.71 11.74 -18.95
N GLY A 168 -9.50 13.06 -19.03
CA GLY A 168 -8.20 13.68 -18.75
C GLY A 168 -7.74 13.52 -17.30
N TYR A 169 -8.66 13.61 -16.35
CA TYR A 169 -8.38 13.56 -14.92
C TYR A 169 -8.43 12.15 -14.31
N ILE A 170 -9.14 11.20 -14.93
CA ILE A 170 -9.10 9.79 -14.47
C ILE A 170 -7.67 9.25 -14.61
N ASP A 171 -7.22 8.49 -13.62
CA ASP A 171 -5.95 7.77 -13.70
C ASP A 171 -6.17 6.43 -14.42
N LEU A 172 -5.68 6.34 -15.66
CA LEU A 172 -5.85 5.16 -16.52
C LEU A 172 -4.56 4.92 -17.31
N PRO A 173 -4.22 3.66 -17.59
CA PRO A 173 -3.16 3.32 -18.52
C PRO A 173 -3.38 3.95 -19.89
N VAL A 174 -2.29 4.27 -20.60
CA VAL A 174 -2.32 4.87 -21.95
C VAL A 174 -3.26 4.13 -22.91
N PRO A 175 -3.26 2.78 -23.00
CA PRO A 175 -4.17 2.07 -23.90
C PRO A 175 -5.66 2.31 -23.59
N GLU A 176 -6.03 2.42 -22.31
CA GLU A 176 -7.41 2.70 -21.91
C GLU A 176 -7.79 4.15 -22.23
N LYS A 177 -6.92 5.14 -21.93
CA LYS A 177 -7.15 6.55 -22.31
C LYS A 177 -7.26 6.72 -23.81
N GLN A 178 -6.41 6.03 -24.56
CA GLN A 178 -6.44 6.04 -26.02
C GLN A 178 -7.76 5.46 -26.53
N GLY A 179 -8.27 4.38 -25.95
CA GLY A 179 -9.59 3.85 -26.28
C GLY A 179 -10.74 4.83 -26.06
N LEU A 180 -10.64 5.70 -25.04
CA LEU A 180 -11.59 6.80 -24.83
C LEU A 180 -11.45 7.89 -25.90
N LEU A 181 -10.22 8.26 -26.27
CA LEU A 181 -9.96 9.24 -27.31
C LEU A 181 -10.51 8.77 -28.68
N GLU A 182 -10.32 7.48 -28.99
CA GLU A 182 -10.77 6.82 -30.23
C GLU A 182 -12.28 6.61 -30.32
N THR A 183 -13.01 6.75 -29.21
CA THR A 183 -14.47 6.61 -29.20
C THR A 183 -15.14 7.90 -29.65
N LEU A 184 -15.49 7.98 -30.94
CA LEU A 184 -16.11 9.18 -31.54
C LEU A 184 -17.58 9.41 -31.13
N SER A 185 -18.30 8.35 -30.77
CA SER A 185 -19.67 8.47 -30.23
C SER A 185 -19.65 9.05 -28.83
N VAL A 186 -20.33 10.19 -28.67
CA VAL A 186 -20.42 10.90 -27.40
C VAL A 186 -21.10 10.04 -26.34
N GLU A 187 -22.19 9.36 -26.70
CA GLU A 187 -22.92 8.49 -25.77
C GLU A 187 -22.06 7.31 -25.32
N GLU A 188 -21.41 6.61 -26.26
CA GLU A 188 -20.56 5.48 -25.93
C GLU A 188 -19.34 5.92 -25.10
N ARG A 189 -18.78 7.09 -25.41
CA ARG A 189 -17.66 7.66 -24.66
C ARG A 189 -18.07 7.97 -23.22
N LEU A 190 -19.25 8.55 -22.99
CA LEU A 190 -19.79 8.78 -21.64
C LEU A 190 -20.01 7.47 -20.88
N ARG A 191 -20.58 6.44 -21.53
CA ARG A 191 -20.74 5.10 -20.91
C ARG A 191 -19.40 4.53 -20.46
N LYS A 192 -18.38 4.56 -21.33
CA LYS A 192 -17.03 4.08 -21.00
C LYS A 192 -16.40 4.89 -19.87
N VAL A 193 -16.49 6.22 -19.93
CA VAL A 193 -16.00 7.11 -18.87
C VAL A 193 -16.67 6.76 -17.54
N LEU A 194 -17.99 6.62 -17.50
CA LEU A 194 -18.73 6.24 -16.30
C LEU A 194 -18.22 4.92 -15.69
N VAL A 195 -18.03 3.89 -16.52
CA VAL A 195 -17.48 2.60 -16.08
C VAL A 195 -16.09 2.77 -15.44
N HIS A 196 -15.21 3.56 -16.07
CA HIS A 196 -13.87 3.82 -15.52
C HIS A 196 -13.92 4.64 -14.23
N VAL A 197 -14.80 5.64 -14.13
CA VAL A 197 -15.00 6.44 -12.91
C VAL A 197 -15.48 5.53 -11.78
N GLN A 198 -16.50 4.71 -12.01
CA GLN A 198 -17.01 3.78 -11.00
C GLN A 198 -15.93 2.79 -10.51
N ARG A 199 -15.12 2.26 -11.43
CA ARG A 199 -13.97 1.40 -11.07
C ARG A 199 -12.98 2.13 -10.17
N GLN A 200 -12.70 3.40 -10.43
CA GLN A 200 -11.77 4.21 -9.65
C GLN A 200 -12.35 4.58 -8.28
N VAL A 201 -13.63 4.92 -8.19
CA VAL A 201 -14.32 5.15 -6.91
C VAL A 201 -14.24 3.90 -6.03
N GLY A 202 -14.60 2.72 -6.57
CA GLY A 202 -14.52 1.47 -5.81
C GLY A 202 -13.10 1.09 -5.39
N LEU A 203 -12.08 1.44 -6.18
CA LEU A 203 -10.67 1.26 -5.78
C LEU A 203 -10.31 2.14 -4.58
N LEU A 204 -10.73 3.41 -4.60
CA LEU A 204 -10.48 4.36 -3.50
C LEU A 204 -11.22 3.94 -2.21
N GLU A 205 -12.45 3.46 -2.33
CA GLU A 205 -13.21 2.89 -1.20
C GLU A 205 -12.46 1.72 -0.57
N ALA A 206 -12.03 0.74 -1.36
CA ALA A 206 -11.27 -0.39 -0.85
C ALA A 206 -9.95 0.03 -0.18
N GLN A 207 -9.27 1.06 -0.72
CA GLN A 207 -8.06 1.61 -0.11
C GLN A 207 -8.34 2.29 1.23
N GLU A 208 -9.46 3.01 1.34
CA GLU A 208 -9.89 3.66 2.57
C GLU A 208 -10.25 2.63 3.65
N ASP A 209 -10.97 1.57 3.28
CA ASP A 209 -11.32 0.46 4.17
C ASP A 209 -10.06 -0.24 4.71
N ILE A 210 -9.10 -0.56 3.84
CA ILE A 210 -7.82 -1.16 4.24
C ILE A 210 -7.06 -0.23 5.19
N LYS A 211 -7.02 1.06 4.89
CA LYS A 211 -6.33 2.05 5.72
C LYS A 211 -6.97 2.14 7.12
N SER A 212 -8.30 2.10 7.18
CA SER A 212 -9.05 2.11 8.44
C SER A 212 -8.74 0.87 9.29
N GLN A 213 -8.78 -0.32 8.68
CA GLN A 213 -8.45 -1.58 9.35
C GLN A 213 -7.01 -1.58 9.91
N VAL A 214 -6.04 -1.14 9.12
CA VAL A 214 -4.63 -1.06 9.56
C VAL A 214 -4.47 -0.05 10.70
N GLN A 215 -5.20 1.06 10.70
CA GLN A 215 -5.18 2.03 11.79
C GLN A 215 -5.78 1.46 13.09
N GLU A 216 -6.86 0.68 12.98
CA GLU A 216 -7.48 0.01 14.12
C GLU A 216 -6.51 -1.00 14.77
N GLU A 217 -5.91 -1.89 13.97
CA GLU A 217 -4.94 -2.88 14.46
C GLU A 217 -3.70 -2.22 15.12
N LEU A 218 -3.20 -1.13 14.53
CA LEU A 218 -2.10 -0.36 15.12
C LEU A 218 -2.51 0.31 16.43
N GLY A 219 -3.73 0.85 16.50
CA GLY A 219 -4.28 1.45 17.70
C GLY A 219 -4.50 0.45 18.83
N GLU A 220 -4.94 -0.77 18.52
CA GLU A 220 -5.02 -1.88 19.48
C GLU A 220 -3.65 -2.29 20.00
N ARG A 221 -2.66 -2.46 19.10
CA ARG A 221 -1.29 -2.82 19.48
C ARG A 221 -0.62 -1.74 20.34
N GLN A 222 -0.82 -0.47 20.01
CA GLN A 222 -0.33 0.65 20.83
C GLN A 222 -0.98 0.66 22.22
N ARG A 223 -2.31 0.43 22.30
CA ARG A 223 -3.02 0.29 23.58
C ARG A 223 -2.48 -0.87 24.39
N GLU A 224 -2.27 -2.04 23.79
CA GLU A 224 -1.71 -3.21 24.48
C GLU A 224 -0.29 -2.92 25.02
N MET A 225 0.56 -2.30 24.20
CA MET A 225 1.92 -1.92 24.61
C MET A 225 1.89 -0.95 25.79
N TYR A 226 1.02 0.07 25.73
CA TYR A 226 0.84 1.05 26.81
C TYR A 226 0.35 0.39 28.11
N LEU A 227 -0.67 -0.49 28.03
CA LEU A 227 -1.18 -1.22 29.19
C LEU A 227 -0.12 -2.14 29.80
N ARG A 228 0.73 -2.78 28.99
CA ARG A 228 1.85 -3.59 29.50
C ARG A 228 2.89 -2.74 30.24
N GLU A 229 3.22 -1.55 29.73
CA GLU A 229 4.11 -0.63 30.42
C GLU A 229 3.50 -0.12 31.73
N GLN A 230 2.21 0.22 31.73
CA GLN A 230 1.49 0.60 32.96
C GLN A 230 1.48 -0.53 33.99
N MET A 231 1.21 -1.77 33.58
CA MET A 231 1.27 -2.94 34.47
C MET A 231 2.67 -3.12 35.08
N LYS A 232 3.74 -2.96 34.28
CA LYS A 232 5.12 -3.00 34.78
C LYS A 232 5.41 -1.87 35.78
N ALA A 233 4.90 -0.67 35.53
CA ALA A 233 5.07 0.47 36.43
C ALA A 233 4.30 0.25 37.76
N ILE A 234 3.05 -0.23 37.68
CA ILE A 234 2.23 -0.57 38.84
C ILE A 234 2.89 -1.68 39.67
N GLN A 235 3.39 -2.75 39.04
CA GLN A 235 4.14 -3.83 39.72
C GLN A 235 5.39 -3.30 40.44
N LYS A 236 6.09 -2.34 39.84
CA LYS A 236 7.25 -1.68 40.44
C LYS A 236 6.87 -0.78 41.63
N GLU A 237 5.76 -0.06 41.56
CA GLU A 237 5.28 0.80 42.66
C GLU A 237 4.63 0.01 43.81
N LEU A 238 4.01 -1.14 43.52
CA LEU A 238 3.45 -2.06 44.52
C LEU A 238 4.50 -2.83 45.33
N GLY A 239 5.79 -2.69 45.01
CA GLY A 239 6.88 -3.32 45.76
C GLY A 239 7.00 -4.83 45.53
N ASP A 240 6.53 -5.35 44.39
CA ASP A 240 6.56 -6.79 44.04
C ASP A 240 7.96 -7.30 43.62
N ASP A 241 8.99 -6.49 43.85
CA ASP A 241 10.39 -6.77 43.55
C ASP A 241 10.99 -7.82 44.51
N ASP A 242 10.42 -8.00 45.72
CA ASP A 242 10.85 -9.04 46.67
C ASP A 242 10.42 -10.45 46.26
N ALA A 243 9.19 -10.62 45.74
CA ALA A 243 8.70 -11.92 45.28
C ALA A 243 9.48 -12.44 44.06
N SER A 244 9.84 -11.52 43.15
CA SER A 244 10.68 -11.83 42.00
C SER A 244 12.11 -12.20 42.41
N LYS A 245 12.67 -11.52 43.43
CA LYS A 245 13.99 -11.87 43.99
C LYS A 245 14.01 -13.24 44.65
N GLU A 246 13.01 -13.57 45.47
CA GLU A 246 12.94 -14.87 46.16
C GLU A 246 12.88 -16.05 45.17
N ILE A 247 12.10 -15.93 44.09
CA ILE A 247 12.03 -16.97 43.04
C ILE A 247 13.37 -17.09 42.30
N VAL A 248 14.05 -15.96 42.03
CA VAL A 248 15.37 -15.95 41.40
C VAL A 248 16.43 -16.61 42.29
N GLU A 249 16.43 -16.35 43.60
CA GLU A 249 17.32 -17.01 44.56
C GLU A 249 17.07 -18.52 44.64
N LEU A 250 15.80 -18.95 44.64
CA LEU A 250 15.42 -20.36 44.65
C LEU A 250 15.90 -21.08 43.38
N ARG A 251 15.74 -20.45 42.20
CA ARG A 251 16.24 -20.95 40.92
C ARG A 251 17.76 -21.12 40.95
N ASP A 252 18.49 -20.14 41.48
CA ASP A 252 19.96 -20.20 41.55
C ASP A 252 20.42 -21.36 42.45
N LYS A 253 19.80 -21.55 43.62
CA LYS A 253 20.08 -22.68 44.52
C LYS A 253 19.85 -24.04 43.84
N LEU A 254 18.72 -24.20 43.15
CA LEU A 254 18.37 -25.43 42.46
C LEU A 254 19.29 -25.73 41.26
N SER A 255 19.79 -24.70 40.57
CA SER A 255 20.70 -24.87 39.43
C SER A 255 22.08 -25.40 39.82
N LYS A 256 22.54 -25.07 41.04
CA LYS A 256 23.84 -25.51 41.58
C LYS A 256 23.85 -26.96 42.05
N LEU A 257 22.68 -27.57 42.21
CA LEU A 257 22.54 -28.96 42.63
C LEU A 257 22.68 -29.93 41.45
N THR A 258 23.44 -31.00 41.68
CA THR A 258 23.56 -32.09 40.70
C THR A 258 22.43 -33.08 40.95
N LEU A 259 21.28 -32.83 40.34
CA LEU A 259 20.06 -33.62 40.49
C LEU A 259 19.99 -34.77 39.46
N PRO A 260 19.42 -35.93 39.82
CA PRO A 260 19.01 -36.95 38.85
C PRO A 260 18.05 -36.36 37.80
N LYS A 261 18.05 -36.93 36.58
CA LYS A 261 17.26 -36.41 35.45
C LYS A 261 15.77 -36.27 35.76
N GLU A 262 15.20 -37.23 36.46
CA GLU A 262 13.78 -37.25 36.85
C GLU A 262 13.45 -36.12 37.83
N ALA A 263 14.29 -35.93 38.86
CA ALA A 263 14.13 -34.85 39.84
C ALA A 263 14.29 -33.47 39.19
N ARG A 264 15.23 -33.31 38.25
CA ARG A 264 15.43 -32.04 37.53
C ARG A 264 14.21 -31.65 36.68
N ALA A 265 13.61 -32.60 35.97
CA ALA A 265 12.41 -32.34 35.16
C ALA A 265 11.22 -31.90 36.03
N GLU A 266 11.05 -32.51 37.21
CA GLU A 266 9.98 -32.15 38.13
C GLU A 266 10.20 -30.77 38.76
N VAL A 267 11.44 -30.46 39.16
CA VAL A 267 11.82 -29.14 39.67
C VAL A 267 11.54 -28.03 38.66
N GLU A 268 11.91 -28.21 37.39
CA GLU A 268 11.66 -27.22 36.35
C GLU A 268 10.16 -27.00 36.11
N ARG A 269 9.36 -28.08 36.16
CA ARG A 269 7.91 -28.00 36.01
C ARG A 269 7.27 -27.20 37.13
N GLU A 270 7.61 -27.53 38.38
CA GLU A 270 7.03 -26.88 39.55
C GLU A 270 7.53 -25.44 39.71
N LEU A 271 8.77 -25.13 39.34
CA LEU A 271 9.30 -23.76 39.32
C LEU A 271 8.57 -22.88 38.29
N GLY A 272 8.27 -23.42 37.11
CA GLY A 272 7.44 -22.73 36.11
C GLY A 272 5.96 -22.60 36.50
N ARG A 273 5.47 -23.42 37.44
CA ARG A 273 4.13 -23.23 38.06
C ARG A 273 4.17 -22.15 39.12
N LEU A 274 5.22 -22.10 39.94
CA LEU A 274 5.43 -21.08 40.96
C LEU A 274 5.51 -19.67 40.34
N GLU A 275 6.21 -19.50 39.22
CA GLU A 275 6.31 -18.22 38.50
C GLU A 275 4.96 -17.70 37.97
N ARG A 276 3.99 -18.59 37.74
CA ARG A 276 2.65 -18.25 37.25
C ARG A 276 1.61 -18.13 38.36
N ALA A 277 1.87 -18.74 39.51
CA ALA A 277 0.98 -18.68 40.66
C ALA A 277 1.15 -17.33 41.38
N GLY A 278 0.05 -16.62 41.60
CA GLY A 278 0.07 -15.38 42.38
C GLY A 278 0.46 -15.63 43.84
N ARG A 279 1.13 -14.64 44.46
CA ARG A 279 1.70 -14.69 45.82
C ARG A 279 0.73 -15.17 46.91
N GLU A 280 -0.56 -14.85 46.78
CA GLU A 280 -1.59 -15.19 47.78
C GLU A 280 -2.20 -16.59 47.58
N SER A 281 -1.76 -17.33 46.55
CA SER A 281 -2.26 -18.68 46.34
C SER A 281 -1.67 -19.63 47.38
N MET A 282 -2.53 -20.36 48.08
CA MET A 282 -2.09 -21.48 48.94
C MET A 282 -1.27 -22.52 48.15
N GLU A 283 -1.48 -22.63 46.83
CA GLU A 283 -0.68 -23.49 45.94
C GLU A 283 0.77 -23.02 45.84
N ALA A 284 1.01 -21.71 45.77
CA ALA A 284 2.36 -21.15 45.67
C ALA A 284 3.22 -21.46 46.91
N GLN A 285 2.61 -21.39 48.10
CA GLN A 285 3.29 -21.74 49.36
C GLN A 285 3.70 -23.22 49.39
N VAL A 286 2.82 -24.12 48.96
CA VAL A 286 3.09 -25.56 48.93
C VAL A 286 4.21 -25.89 47.94
N ILE A 287 4.15 -25.33 46.73
CA ILE A 287 5.17 -25.52 45.69
C ILE A 287 6.53 -25.00 46.18
N ARG A 288 6.55 -23.84 46.83
CA ARG A 288 7.77 -23.26 47.40
C ARG A 288 8.41 -24.18 48.43
N THR A 289 7.65 -24.62 49.44
CA THR A 289 8.18 -25.51 50.50
C THR A 289 8.73 -26.81 49.91
N TYR A 290 8.06 -27.37 48.89
CA TYR A 290 8.55 -28.55 48.18
C TYR A 290 9.91 -28.30 47.48
N LEU A 291 10.04 -27.19 46.76
CA LEU A 291 11.28 -26.83 46.07
C LEU A 291 12.42 -26.49 47.06
N GLU A 292 12.11 -25.88 48.20
CA GLU A 292 13.06 -25.62 49.29
C GLU A 292 13.58 -26.94 49.89
N TRP A 293 12.71 -27.91 50.16
CA TRP A 293 13.14 -29.23 50.62
C TRP A 293 14.04 -29.94 49.62
N ILE A 294 13.71 -29.91 48.33
CA ILE A 294 14.59 -30.45 47.30
C ILE A 294 15.96 -29.77 47.34
N ALA A 295 16.01 -28.46 47.58
CA ALA A 295 17.25 -27.72 47.64
C ALA A 295 18.11 -28.08 48.87
N GLU A 296 17.48 -28.45 49.99
CA GLU A 296 18.15 -28.79 51.25
C GLU A 296 18.60 -30.26 51.33
N LEU A 297 18.05 -31.14 50.50
CA LEU A 297 18.38 -32.57 50.55
C LEU A 297 19.85 -32.83 50.14
N PRO A 298 20.57 -33.71 50.88
CA PRO A 298 21.96 -34.04 50.61
C PRO A 298 22.10 -35.04 49.45
N TRP A 299 21.67 -34.65 48.23
CA TRP A 299 21.61 -35.53 47.05
C TRP A 299 22.89 -36.34 46.76
N ASN A 300 24.07 -35.79 47.08
CA ASN A 300 25.36 -36.40 46.82
C ASN A 300 26.18 -36.72 48.08
N ASN A 301 25.65 -36.44 49.27
CA ASN A 301 26.34 -36.79 50.52
C ASN A 301 25.69 -38.04 51.09
N ARG A 302 26.46 -39.12 51.16
CA ARG A 302 26.10 -40.34 51.87
C ARG A 302 27.02 -40.48 53.08
N SER A 303 26.50 -40.99 54.19
CA SER A 303 27.34 -41.43 55.30
C SER A 303 28.17 -42.63 54.86
N ASP A 304 29.40 -42.73 55.37
CA ASP A 304 30.20 -43.94 55.21
C ASP A 304 29.51 -45.10 55.93
N ASP A 305 29.32 -46.20 55.23
CA ASP A 305 28.59 -47.36 55.73
C ASP A 305 29.51 -48.21 56.62
N GLN A 306 29.15 -48.42 57.88
CA GLN A 306 29.98 -49.13 58.84
C GLN A 306 29.54 -50.61 58.94
N LEU A 307 30.03 -51.42 58.00
CA LEU A 307 29.69 -52.84 57.85
C LEU A 307 30.56 -53.78 58.70
N ASP A 308 30.96 -53.37 59.91
CA ASP A 308 31.68 -54.25 60.84
C ASP A 308 30.66 -55.07 61.64
N LEU A 309 30.45 -56.32 61.21
CA LEU A 309 29.56 -57.27 61.88
C LEU A 309 29.95 -57.52 63.35
N SER A 310 31.23 -57.43 63.68
CA SER A 310 31.73 -57.59 65.05
C SER A 310 31.33 -56.40 65.91
N HIS A 311 31.47 -55.18 65.37
CA HIS A 311 31.00 -53.97 66.03
C HIS A 311 29.48 -53.95 66.16
N ALA A 312 28.75 -54.34 65.11
CA ALA A 312 27.30 -54.46 65.13
C ALA A 312 26.81 -55.50 66.14
N ALA A 313 27.49 -56.65 66.25
CA ALA A 313 27.20 -57.67 67.27
C ALA A 313 27.49 -57.16 68.69
N ASN A 314 28.60 -56.45 68.91
CA ASN A 314 28.92 -55.87 70.22
C ASN A 314 27.89 -54.81 70.63
N VAL A 315 27.50 -53.90 69.73
CA VAL A 315 26.47 -52.89 70.01
C VAL A 315 25.11 -53.56 70.26
N LEU A 316 24.79 -54.61 69.49
CA LEU A 316 23.57 -55.40 69.71
C LEU A 316 23.58 -56.09 71.08
N ASP A 317 24.68 -56.76 71.45
CA ASP A 317 24.83 -57.48 72.72
C ASP A 317 24.91 -56.53 73.93
N GLU A 318 25.51 -55.34 73.79
CA GLU A 318 25.54 -54.29 74.82
C GLU A 318 24.13 -53.71 75.05
N ASP A 319 23.37 -53.46 73.98
CA ASP A 319 22.03 -52.87 74.07
C ASP A 319 20.92 -53.91 74.35
N HIS A 320 21.20 -55.22 74.22
CA HIS A 320 20.20 -56.30 74.36
C HIS A 320 20.66 -57.47 75.25
N TYR A 321 20.10 -57.57 76.45
CA TYR A 321 20.33 -58.69 77.37
C TYR A 321 19.39 -59.88 77.05
N GLY A 322 19.92 -60.99 76.51
CA GLY A 322 19.17 -62.27 76.39
C GLY A 322 19.12 -62.95 75.01
N LEU A 323 19.99 -62.59 74.05
CA LEU A 323 19.99 -63.14 72.69
C LEU A 323 20.66 -64.53 72.51
N THR A 324 21.03 -65.23 73.59
CA THR A 324 21.81 -66.49 73.53
C THR A 324 21.00 -67.77 73.25
N ASP A 325 19.67 -67.68 73.14
CA ASP A 325 18.78 -68.81 72.82
C ASP A 325 17.87 -68.50 71.61
N VAL A 326 18.46 -68.45 70.40
CA VAL A 326 17.79 -68.73 69.11
C VAL A 326 18.80 -69.31 68.12
#